data_AF-A0A7W1BPB4-F1
#
_entry.id   AF-A0A7W1BPB4-F1
#
_cell.length_a   1.000
_cell.length_b   1.000
_cell.length_c   1.000
_cell.angle_alpha   90.00
_cell.angle_beta   90.00
_cell.angle_gamma   90.00
#
_symmetry.space_group_name_H-M   'P 1'
#
loop_
_entity.id
_entity.type
_entity.pdbx_description
1 polymer ?
#
loop_
_entity_poly.entity_id
_entity_poly.type
_entity_poly.pdbx_seq_one_letter_code
_entity_poly.pdbx_strand_id
1 'polypeptide(L)'
;MHREQDEFIYTLDGTFRVRLGDDLIEALPGSFVFIPRNTPHTWQNVGDGRARFLATVLPASVEFEEFFRRYAELPPEERGVEAFSRLAAETGAMEVLGPPLAQSDPR
;
A
#
# COMPACT_ATOMS: atom_id res chain seq x y z
N MET A 1 5.69 1.67 5.27
CA MET A 1 6.39 0.59 6.00
C MET A 1 5.73 0.44 7.35
N HIS A 2 5.44 -0.80 7.73
CA HIS A 2 4.79 -1.13 9.00
C HIS A 2 5.86 -1.62 9.96
N ARG A 3 5.85 -1.19 11.22
CA ARG A 3 6.86 -1.61 12.21
C ARG A 3 6.48 -2.91 12.91
N GLU A 4 5.20 -3.06 13.19
CA GLU A 4 4.67 -4.17 13.99
C GLU A 4 3.85 -5.17 13.16
N GLN A 5 3.32 -4.74 12.00
CA GLN A 5 2.43 -5.54 11.18
C GLN A 5 3.12 -6.11 9.96
N ASP A 6 2.86 -7.38 9.69
CA ASP A 6 3.06 -7.98 8.38
C ASP A 6 1.83 -7.66 7.52
N GLU A 7 2.03 -7.59 6.22
CA GLU A 7 0.95 -7.44 5.25
C GLU A 7 1.04 -8.57 4.21
N PHE A 8 -0.10 -8.97 3.67
CA PHE A 8 -0.09 -9.70 2.41
C PHE A 8 -1.10 -9.13 1.44
N ILE A 9 -0.73 -9.20 0.16
CA ILE A 9 -1.53 -8.73 -0.95
C ILE A 9 -1.80 -9.91 -1.87
N TYR A 10 -3.07 -10.17 -2.16
CA TYR A 10 -3.51 -11.16 -3.12
C TYR A 10 -4.15 -10.49 -4.33
N THR A 11 -3.54 -10.61 -5.50
CA THR A 11 -4.05 -9.97 -6.73
C THR A 11 -5.29 -10.72 -7.21
N LEU A 12 -6.41 -10.01 -7.28
CA LEU A 12 -7.68 -10.54 -7.78
C LEU A 12 -7.86 -10.31 -9.27
N ASP A 13 -7.41 -9.15 -9.77
CA ASP A 13 -7.65 -8.68 -11.13
C ASP A 13 -6.64 -7.58 -11.53
N GLY A 14 -6.30 -7.52 -12.81
CA GLY A 14 -5.24 -6.63 -13.32
C GLY A 14 -3.82 -7.07 -12.94
N THR A 15 -2.85 -6.21 -13.23
CA THR A 15 -1.43 -6.45 -12.96
C THR A 15 -0.88 -5.34 -12.08
N PHE A 16 -0.27 -5.73 -10.97
CA PHE A 16 0.45 -4.80 -10.10
C PHE A 16 1.94 -4.96 -10.26
N ARG A 17 2.65 -3.83 -10.24
CA ARG A 17 4.06 -3.80 -9.91
C ARG A 17 4.18 -3.54 -8.42
N VAL A 18 4.86 -4.40 -7.69
CA VAL A 18 5.07 -4.29 -6.25
C VAL A 18 6.56 -4.10 -5.98
N ARG A 19 6.91 -3.02 -5.28
CA ARG A 19 8.24 -2.83 -4.71
C ARG A 19 8.24 -3.44 -3.32
N LEU A 20 9.14 -4.37 -3.06
CA LEU A 20 9.33 -5.02 -1.77
C LEU A 20 10.81 -4.93 -1.37
N GLY A 21 11.14 -3.98 -0.51
CA GLY A 21 12.53 -3.60 -0.27
C GLY A 21 13.17 -3.15 -1.58
N ASP A 22 14.22 -3.85 -2.01
CA ASP A 22 14.93 -3.58 -3.26
C ASP A 22 14.33 -4.34 -4.47
N ASP A 23 13.46 -5.33 -4.21
CA ASP A 23 12.90 -6.18 -5.26
C ASP A 23 11.70 -5.51 -5.94
N LEU A 24 11.62 -5.68 -7.26
CA LEU A 24 10.48 -5.29 -8.06
C LEU A 24 9.80 -6.54 -8.62
N ILE A 25 8.54 -6.73 -8.26
CA ILE A 25 7.78 -7.95 -8.54
C ILE A 25 6.57 -7.59 -9.39
N GLU A 26 6.35 -8.33 -10.48
CA GLU A 26 5.09 -8.31 -11.20
C GLU A 26 4.10 -9.29 -10.56
N ALA A 27 3.00 -8.77 -10.02
CA ALA A 27 1.95 -9.53 -9.35
C ALA A 27 0.71 -9.62 -10.25
N LEU A 28 0.64 -10.70 -11.03
CA LEU A 28 -0.49 -11.09 -11.87
C LEU A 28 -1.67 -11.63 -11.04
N PRO A 29 -2.89 -11.77 -11.61
CA PRO A 29 -4.01 -12.39 -10.90
C PRO A 29 -3.66 -13.78 -10.34
N GLY A 30 -3.99 -14.02 -9.07
CA GLY A 30 -3.58 -15.22 -8.34
C GLY A 30 -2.24 -15.13 -7.62
N SER A 31 -1.48 -14.05 -7.81
CA SER A 31 -0.24 -13.82 -7.05
C SER A 31 -0.54 -13.50 -5.59
N PHE A 32 0.27 -14.07 -4.70
CA PHE A 32 0.26 -13.78 -3.27
C PHE A 32 1.62 -13.18 -2.90
N VAL A 33 1.63 -11.91 -2.50
CA VAL A 33 2.84 -11.20 -2.07
C VAL A 33 2.79 -11.06 -0.56
N PHE A 34 3.72 -11.72 0.13
CA PHE A 34 3.93 -11.55 1.56
C PHE A 34 4.92 -10.41 1.81
N ILE A 35 4.56 -9.52 2.73
CA ILE A 35 5.29 -8.30 3.05
C ILE A 35 5.61 -8.35 4.55
N PRO A 36 6.83 -8.77 4.92
CA PRO A 36 7.23 -8.76 6.32
C PRO A 36 7.24 -7.34 6.88
N ARG A 37 6.89 -7.18 8.16
CA ARG A 37 7.10 -5.94 8.91
C ARG A 37 8.55 -5.46 8.77
N ASN A 38 8.74 -4.15 8.90
CA ASN A 38 10.00 -3.45 8.67
C ASN A 38 10.53 -3.56 7.23
N THR A 39 9.69 -4.01 6.27
CA THR A 39 10.03 -3.98 4.84
C THR A 39 9.36 -2.78 4.18
N PRO A 40 10.14 -1.83 3.63
CA PRO A 40 9.60 -0.80 2.75
C PRO A 40 8.87 -1.43 1.58
N HIS A 41 7.64 -0.99 1.31
CA HIS A 41 6.86 -1.53 0.20
C HIS A 41 5.87 -0.51 -0.35
N THR A 42 5.52 -0.69 -1.62
CA THR A 42 4.49 0.07 -2.33
C THR A 42 4.07 -0.71 -3.58
N TRP A 43 2.95 -0.34 -4.21
CA TRP A 43 2.45 -0.98 -5.41
C TRP A 43 1.86 0.04 -6.38
N GLN A 44 1.82 -0.36 -7.65
CA GLN A 44 1.28 0.42 -8.74
C GLN A 44 0.45 -0.49 -9.66
N ASN A 45 -0.76 -0.06 -10.01
CA ASN A 45 -1.48 -0.67 -11.13
C ASN A 45 -0.78 -0.27 -12.42
N VAL A 46 -0.23 -1.25 -13.15
CA VAL A 46 0.53 -1.01 -14.39
C VAL A 46 -0.29 -1.30 -15.65
N GLY A 47 -1.54 -1.76 -15.50
CA GLY A 47 -2.47 -1.96 -16.60
C GLY A 47 -3.30 -0.72 -16.92
N ASP A 48 -3.88 -0.68 -18.12
CA ASP A 48 -4.75 0.42 -18.59
C ASP A 48 -6.17 0.37 -17.98
N GLY A 49 -6.50 -0.73 -17.29
CA GLY A 49 -7.81 -0.98 -16.70
C GLY A 49 -7.81 -0.87 -15.18
N ARG A 50 -9.00 -1.04 -14.58
CA ARG A 50 -9.14 -1.19 -13.13
C ARG A 50 -8.45 -2.48 -12.69
N ALA A 51 -7.67 -2.40 -11.62
CA ALA A 51 -7.08 -3.55 -10.94
C ALA A 51 -7.64 -3.69 -9.53
N ARG A 52 -7.55 -4.89 -8.96
CA ARG A 52 -8.04 -5.21 -7.61
C ARG A 52 -7.11 -6.19 -6.92
N PHE A 53 -6.87 -5.96 -5.64
CA PHE A 53 -6.26 -6.94 -4.75
C PHE A 53 -7.02 -6.99 -3.43
N LEU A 54 -6.78 -8.05 -2.66
CA LEU A 54 -7.12 -8.13 -1.25
C LEU A 54 -5.85 -7.86 -0.44
N ALA A 55 -5.87 -6.87 0.44
CA ALA A 55 -4.81 -6.63 1.41
C ALA A 55 -5.26 -7.10 2.79
N THR A 56 -4.32 -7.65 3.56
CA THR A 56 -4.55 -7.99 4.97
C THR A 56 -3.33 -7.56 5.76
N VAL A 57 -3.57 -6.82 6.83
CA VAL A 57 -2.54 -6.33 7.74
C VAL A 57 -2.73 -7.04 9.08
N LEU A 58 -1.67 -7.64 9.61
CA LEU A 58 -1.71 -8.43 10.84
C LEU A 58 -0.45 -8.22 11.71
N PRO A 59 -0.57 -8.19 13.05
CA PRO A 59 -1.80 -8.29 13.83
C PRO A 59 -2.69 -7.05 13.67
N ALA A 60 -3.93 -7.13 14.16
CA ALA A 60 -4.85 -5.99 14.16
C ALA A 60 -4.23 -4.79 14.90
N SER A 61 -4.53 -3.58 14.42
CA SER A 61 -4.03 -2.33 15.00
C SER A 61 -5.14 -1.28 14.99
N VAL A 62 -5.33 -0.64 16.14
CA VAL A 62 -6.29 0.46 16.31
C VAL A 62 -5.85 1.67 15.51
N GLU A 63 -4.55 1.90 15.43
CA GLU A 63 -3.92 2.97 14.65
C GLU A 63 -4.24 2.83 13.16
N PHE A 64 -4.17 1.61 12.62
CA PHE A 64 -4.56 1.32 11.23
C PHE A 64 -6.05 1.53 10.97
N GLU A 65 -6.91 1.05 11.88
CA GLU A 65 -8.36 1.26 11.75
C GLU A 65 -8.70 2.75 11.74
N GLU A 66 -8.14 3.50 12.68
CA GLU A 66 -8.32 4.94 12.76
C GLU A 66 -7.78 5.67 11.54
N PHE A 67 -6.61 5.25 11.02
CA PHE A 67 -6.05 5.78 9.79
C PHE A 67 -7.02 5.65 8.61
N PHE A 68 -7.52 4.42 8.36
CA PHE A 68 -8.42 4.18 7.23
C PHE A 68 -9.77 4.89 7.41
N ARG A 69 -10.31 4.93 8.63
CA ARG A 69 -11.55 5.66 8.95
C ARG A 69 -11.40 7.14 8.65
N ARG A 70 -10.36 7.79 9.19
CA ARG A 70 -10.10 9.22 8.98
C ARG A 70 -9.83 9.54 7.50
N TYR A 71 -9.08 8.68 6.80
CA TYR A 71 -8.81 8.89 5.38
C TYR A 71 -10.08 8.77 4.51
N ALA A 72 -10.98 7.84 4.85
CA ALA A 72 -12.24 7.66 4.14
C ALA A 72 -13.23 8.83 4.34
N GLU A 73 -13.15 9.51 5.48
CA GLU A 73 -13.98 10.70 5.81
C GLU A 73 -13.53 11.97 5.09
N LEU A 74 -12.31 11.99 4.52
CA LEU A 74 -11.82 13.15 3.78
C LEU A 74 -12.64 13.38 2.49
N PRO A 75 -12.93 14.67 2.15
CA PRO A 75 -13.44 15.03 0.84
C PRO A 75 -12.54 14.48 -0.28
N PRO A 76 -13.10 13.98 -1.40
CA PRO A 76 -12.30 13.39 -2.48
C PRO A 76 -11.15 14.27 -2.99
N GLU A 77 -11.34 15.58 -3.05
CA GLU A 77 -10.37 16.59 -3.47
C GLU A 77 -9.20 16.77 -2.50
N GLU A 78 -9.36 16.39 -1.23
CA GLU A 78 -8.30 16.44 -0.22
C GLU A 78 -7.53 15.12 -0.11
N ARG A 79 -8.01 14.05 -0.75
CA ARG A 79 -7.32 12.76 -0.78
C ARG A 79 -6.10 12.85 -1.69
N GLY A 80 -5.03 12.19 -1.29
CA GLY A 80 -3.77 12.20 -2.04
C GLY A 80 -2.58 11.92 -1.14
N VAL A 81 -1.39 12.02 -1.71
CA VAL A 81 -0.12 11.66 -1.06
C VAL A 81 0.09 12.47 0.23
N GLU A 82 -0.24 13.76 0.22
CA GLU A 82 -0.06 14.63 1.40
C GLU A 82 -0.97 14.22 2.56
N ALA A 83 -2.28 14.09 2.31
CA ALA A 83 -3.22 13.68 3.34
C ALA A 83 -2.95 12.26 3.85
N PHE A 84 -2.58 11.33 2.97
CA PHE A 84 -2.17 9.98 3.34
C PHE A 84 -0.97 10.01 4.29
N SER A 85 0.08 10.76 3.93
CA SER A 85 1.30 10.86 4.74
C SER A 85 1.05 11.53 6.09
N ARG A 86 0.25 12.61 6.11
CA ARG A 86 -0.14 13.30 7.33
C ARG A 86 -0.90 12.38 8.28
N LEU A 87 -1.96 11.71 7.79
CA LEU A 87 -2.78 10.84 8.63
C LEU A 87 -2.01 9.61 9.11
N ALA A 88 -1.12 9.05 8.29
CA ALA A 88 -0.24 7.96 8.71
C ALA A 88 0.66 8.38 9.88
N ALA A 89 1.24 9.58 9.81
CA ALA A 89 2.08 10.13 10.88
C ALA A 89 1.28 10.47 12.15
N GLU A 90 0.10 11.09 12.03
CA GLU A 90 -0.74 11.47 13.17
C GLU A 90 -1.29 10.27 13.94
N THR A 91 -1.67 9.20 13.23
CA THR A 91 -2.20 7.98 13.85
C THR A 91 -1.11 7.03 14.32
N GLY A 92 0.10 7.13 13.76
CA GLY A 92 1.18 6.18 13.99
C GLY A 92 0.97 4.84 13.27
N ALA A 93 0.02 4.74 12.34
CA ALA A 93 -0.31 3.49 11.66
C ALA A 93 0.86 2.94 10.84
N MET A 94 1.60 3.81 10.15
CA MET A 94 2.72 3.40 9.30
C MET A 94 3.68 4.56 9.04
N GLU A 95 4.89 4.22 8.62
CA GLU A 95 5.88 5.19 8.15
C GLU A 95 5.84 5.30 6.62
N VAL A 96 5.61 6.51 6.10
CA VAL A 96 5.65 6.79 4.65
C VAL A 96 7.05 7.27 4.27
N LEU A 97 7.74 6.48 3.45
CA LEU A 97 9.19 6.60 3.23
C LEU A 97 9.60 7.42 2.00
N GLY A 98 8.66 7.77 1.12
CA GLY A 98 9.00 8.44 -0.12
C GLY A 98 7.82 8.54 -1.08
N PRO A 99 8.04 9.08 -2.28
CA PRO A 99 6.98 9.14 -3.28
C PRO A 99 6.57 7.73 -3.71
N PRO A 100 5.32 7.55 -4.18
CA PRO A 100 4.88 6.29 -4.79
C PRO A 100 5.70 5.98 -6.06
N LEU A 101 5.61 4.73 -6.54
CA LEU A 101 6.25 4.32 -7.80
C LEU A 101 5.82 5.22 -8.96
N ALA A 102 6.80 5.62 -9.76
CA ALA A 102 6.57 6.41 -10.96
C ALA A 102 6.13 5.51 -12.12
N GLN A 103 5.39 6.06 -13.08
CA GLN A 103 5.02 5.32 -14.30
C GLN A 103 6.26 4.93 -15.13
N SER A 104 7.33 5.71 -15.01
CA SER A 104 8.63 5.50 -15.66
C SER A 104 9.53 4.48 -14.98
N ASP A 105 9.15 3.94 -13.81
CA ASP A 105 9.96 2.89 -13.18
C ASP A 105 10.08 1.68 -14.11
N PRO A 106 11.27 1.04 -14.19
CA PRO A 106 11.50 -0.10 -15.07
C PRO A 106 10.48 -1.22 -14.79
N ARG A 107 10.07 -1.93 -15.84
CA ARG A 107 9.23 -3.14 -15.72
C ARG A 107 10.05 -4.28 -15.15
#